data_AF-A0A835HK72-F1
#
_entry.id   AF-A0A835HK72-F1
#
_cell.length_a   1.000
_cell.length_b   1.000
_cell.length_c   1.000
_cell.angle_alpha   90.00
_cell.angle_beta   90.00
_cell.angle_gamma   90.00
#
_symmetry.space_group_name_H-M   'P 1'
#
loop_
_entity.id
_entity.type
_entity.pdbx_description
1 polymer ?
#
loop_
_entity_poly.entity_id
_entity_poly.type
_entity_poly.pdbx_seq_one_letter_code
_entity_poly.pdbx_strand_id
1 'polypeptide(L)'
;MLQQQTPSNPFDHGAGHINPSRALHPGLIYDIGSDDYLNFLCTQKLTPTQLRAFTKSSNRSCRRSFANPGDLNYPSISAVFPEP
;
A
#
# COMPACT_ATOMS: atom_id res chain seq x y z
N MET A 1 5.96 -28.26 -24.85
CA MET A 1 5.44 -27.26 -23.90
C MET A 1 5.55 -25.88 -24.54
N LEU A 2 4.52 -25.41 -25.22
CA LEU A 2 4.44 -24.01 -25.66
C LEU A 2 3.71 -23.24 -24.55
N GLN A 3 4.46 -22.78 -23.55
CA GLN A 3 3.92 -21.74 -22.68
C GLN A 3 3.85 -20.46 -23.53
N GLN A 4 2.63 -20.01 -23.86
CA GLN A 4 2.43 -18.63 -24.30
C GLN A 4 2.92 -17.73 -23.16
N GLN A 5 4.08 -17.10 -23.36
CA GLN A 5 4.64 -16.14 -22.42
C GLN A 5 3.89 -14.83 -22.60
N THR A 6 2.86 -14.62 -21.78
CA THR A 6 2.25 -13.29 -21.64
C THR A 6 3.26 -12.36 -20.94
N PRO A 7 3.42 -11.11 -21.40
CA PRO A 7 4.22 -10.13 -20.69
C PRO A 7 3.76 -10.00 -19.24
N SER A 8 4.71 -10.02 -18.30
CA SER A 8 4.42 -9.80 -16.89
C SER A 8 3.99 -8.35 -16.65
N ASN A 9 3.09 -8.16 -15.69
CA ASN A 9 2.62 -6.87 -15.23
C ASN A 9 2.83 -6.70 -13.70
N PRO A 10 2.64 -5.50 -13.13
CA PRO A 10 2.82 -5.25 -11.70
C PRO A 10 1.91 -6.08 -10.78
N PHE A 11 0.77 -6.58 -11.26
CA PHE A 11 -0.09 -7.49 -10.49
C PHE A 11 0.48 -8.93 -10.42
N ASP A 12 1.40 -9.30 -11.31
CA ASP A 12 2.09 -10.60 -11.25
C ASP A 12 3.32 -10.55 -10.33
N HIS A 13 4.15 -9.50 -10.46
CA HIS A 13 5.49 -9.45 -9.84
C HIS A 13 5.83 -8.12 -9.15
N GLY A 14 4.90 -7.18 -9.02
CA GLY A 14 5.13 -5.90 -8.34
C GLY A 14 6.25 -5.08 -9.00
N ALA A 15 7.27 -4.72 -8.22
CA ALA A 15 8.45 -4.00 -8.70
C ALA A 15 9.41 -4.87 -9.54
N GLY A 16 9.17 -6.18 -9.63
CA GLY A 16 9.98 -7.13 -10.39
C GLY A 16 10.94 -7.95 -9.51
N HIS A 17 11.94 -8.54 -10.16
CA HIS A 17 12.90 -9.43 -9.50
C HIS A 17 13.84 -8.65 -8.56
N ILE A 18 14.08 -9.20 -7.37
CA ILE A 18 14.92 -8.57 -6.35
C ILE A 18 16.38 -8.42 -6.80
N ASN A 19 17.00 -7.27 -6.50
CA ASN A 19 18.44 -7.07 -6.62
C ASN A 19 19.02 -6.77 -5.23
N PRO A 20 19.54 -7.79 -4.50
CA PRO A 20 20.01 -7.61 -3.13
C PRO A 20 21.15 -6.60 -3.00
N SER A 21 22.10 -6.61 -3.93
CA SER A 21 23.25 -5.70 -3.90
C SER A 21 22.83 -4.24 -4.02
N ARG A 22 21.81 -3.94 -4.84
CA ARG A 22 21.26 -2.58 -4.96
C ARG A 22 20.34 -2.21 -3.79
N ALA A 23 19.63 -3.18 -3.21
CA ALA A 23 18.75 -2.94 -2.07
C ALA A 23 19.50 -2.50 -0.80
N LEU A 24 20.80 -2.84 -0.67
CA LEU A 24 21.63 -2.41 0.44
C LEU A 24 21.86 -0.88 0.46
N HIS A 25 21.93 -0.25 -0.71
CA HIS A 25 22.13 1.19 -0.87
C HIS A 25 21.17 1.75 -1.93
N PRO A 26 19.87 1.91 -1.58
CA PRO A 26 18.83 2.29 -2.54
C PRO A 26 18.89 3.78 -2.93
N GLY A 27 19.68 4.60 -2.22
CA GLY A 27 19.75 6.05 -2.38
C GLY A 27 18.58 6.75 -1.68
N LEU A 28 17.35 6.49 -2.14
CA LEU A 28 16.12 7.03 -1.56
C LEU A 28 15.19 5.91 -1.08
N ILE A 29 14.43 6.19 -0.03
CA ILE A 29 13.42 5.30 0.53
C ILE A 29 12.08 6.03 0.65
N TYR A 30 10.99 5.29 0.46
CA TYR A 30 9.64 5.72 0.79
C TYR A 30 9.38 5.33 2.25
N ASP A 31 9.72 6.23 3.18
CA ASP A 31 9.57 5.95 4.62
C ASP A 31 8.10 6.04 5.06
N ILE A 32 7.69 5.18 5.98
CA ILE A 32 6.29 5.08 6.44
C ILE A 32 6.22 4.46 7.84
N GLY A 33 5.37 5.03 8.71
CA GLY A 33 5.16 4.55 10.07
C GLY A 33 3.77 3.92 10.30
N SER A 34 3.59 3.34 11.49
CA SER A 34 2.28 2.77 11.88
C SER A 34 1.15 3.80 11.93
N ASP A 35 1.45 5.07 12.19
CA ASP A 35 0.46 6.15 12.22
C ASP A 35 -0.01 6.53 10.80
N ASP A 36 0.84 6.39 9.79
CA ASP A 36 0.45 6.57 8.39
C ASP A 36 -0.49 5.46 7.92
N TYR A 37 -0.24 4.21 8.34
CA TYR A 37 -1.19 3.12 8.12
C TYR A 37 -2.53 3.36 8.83
N LEU A 38 -2.51 3.93 10.04
CA LEU A 38 -3.75 4.32 10.71
C LEU A 38 -4.50 5.40 9.90
N ASN A 39 -3.80 6.44 9.44
CA ASN A 39 -4.39 7.49 8.62
C ASN A 39 -4.95 6.95 7.29
N PHE A 40 -4.28 5.96 6.70
CA PHE A 40 -4.77 5.22 5.54
C PHE A 40 -6.05 4.44 5.85
N LEU A 41 -6.08 3.68 6.94
CA LEU A 41 -7.30 2.96 7.36
C LEU A 41 -8.47 3.93 7.62
N CYS A 42 -8.16 5.13 8.13
CA CYS A 42 -9.15 6.18 8.34
C CYS A 42 -9.72 6.75 7.03
N THR A 43 -9.04 6.65 5.89
CA THR A 43 -9.64 7.02 4.59
C THR A 43 -10.63 6.00 4.06
N GLN A 44 -10.56 4.74 4.54
CA GLN A 44 -11.41 3.64 4.08
C GLN A 44 -12.85 3.67 4.64
N LYS A 45 -13.21 4.73 5.40
CA LYS A 45 -14.53 4.92 6.03
C LYS A 45 -14.98 3.72 6.88
N LEU A 46 -14.04 3.06 7.55
CA LEU A 46 -14.30 1.94 8.45
C LEU A 46 -15.12 2.38 9.66
N THR A 47 -16.01 1.50 10.14
CA THR A 47 -16.67 1.68 11.43
C THR A 47 -15.66 1.55 12.58
N PRO A 48 -15.91 2.16 13.76
CA PRO A 48 -15.02 1.99 14.91
C PRO A 48 -14.76 0.53 15.29
N THR A 49 -15.74 -0.34 15.08
CA THR A 49 -15.60 -1.79 15.34
C THR A 49 -14.64 -2.45 14.35
N GLN A 50 -14.74 -2.12 13.06
CA GLN A 50 -13.80 -2.62 12.05
C GLN A 50 -12.38 -2.07 12.28
N LEU A 51 -12.25 -0.79 12.64
CA LEU A 51 -10.95 -0.18 12.93
C LEU A 51 -10.23 -0.89 14.08
N ARG A 52 -10.96 -1.27 15.15
CA ARG A 52 -10.40 -1.99 16.31
C ARG A 52 -9.78 -3.34 15.95
N ALA A 53 -10.22 -3.99 14.88
CA ALA A 53 -9.62 -5.24 14.41
C ALA A 53 -8.14 -5.05 13.98
N PHE A 54 -7.79 -3.85 13.50
CA PHE A 54 -6.43 -3.52 13.08
C PHE A 54 -5.58 -2.91 14.20
N THR A 55 -6.20 -2.23 15.17
CA THR A 55 -5.48 -1.49 16.22
C THR A 55 -5.19 -2.33 17.49
N LYS A 56 -5.42 -3.65 17.47
CA LYS A 56 -5.16 -4.56 18.61
C LYS A 56 -5.78 -4.06 19.93
N SER A 57 -7.03 -3.57 19.87
CA SER A 57 -7.76 -3.01 21.02
C SER A 57 -7.16 -1.74 21.65
N SER A 58 -6.15 -1.12 21.01
CA SER A 58 -5.72 0.22 21.41
C SER A 58 -6.83 1.23 21.08
N ASN A 59 -7.05 2.19 21.99
CA ASN A 59 -8.05 3.25 21.82
C ASN A 59 -7.57 4.34 20.84
N ARG A 60 -7.04 3.88 19.68
CA ARG A 60 -6.61 4.72 18.57
C ARG A 60 -7.86 5.18 17.83
N SER A 61 -7.99 6.48 17.65
CA SER A 61 -9.06 7.10 16.87
C SER A 61 -8.49 7.78 15.63
N CYS A 62 -9.33 7.94 14.61
CA CYS A 62 -9.00 8.68 13.41
C CYS A 62 -8.94 10.18 13.71
N ARG A 63 -7.77 10.67 14.12
CA ARG A 63 -7.50 12.11 14.30
C ARG A 63 -7.09 12.79 12.99
N ARG A 64 -6.54 12.02 12.06
CA ARG A 64 -6.12 12.44 10.71
C ARG A 64 -6.52 11.35 9.71
N SER A 65 -6.67 11.75 8.46
CA SER A 65 -6.90 10.87 7.32
C SER A 65 -6.30 11.51 6.07
N PHE A 66 -5.85 10.72 5.11
CA PHE A 66 -5.47 11.24 3.80
C PHE A 66 -6.68 11.72 2.99
N ALA A 67 -6.44 12.49 1.93
CA ALA A 67 -7.51 12.88 1.01
C ALA A 67 -7.94 11.70 0.12
N ASN A 68 -6.97 10.91 -0.34
CA ASN A 68 -7.17 9.70 -1.14
C ASN A 68 -6.41 8.51 -0.53
N PRO A 69 -6.91 7.27 -0.75
CA PRO A 69 -6.17 6.06 -0.37
C PRO A 69 -4.79 5.95 -1.05
N GLY A 70 -4.66 6.52 -2.25
CA GLY A 70 -3.40 6.54 -3.02
C GLY A 70 -2.34 7.51 -2.49
N ASP A 71 -2.66 8.37 -1.51
CA ASP A 71 -1.71 9.33 -0.94
C ASP A 71 -0.76 8.69 0.09
N LEU A 72 -0.90 7.39 0.36
CA LEU A 72 0.03 6.64 1.19
C LEU A 72 1.42 6.67 0.53
N ASN A 73 2.48 6.88 1.32
CA ASN A 73 3.86 6.91 0.83
C ASN A 73 4.38 5.50 0.47
N TYR A 74 3.74 4.85 -0.51
CA TYR A 74 3.98 3.48 -0.92
C TYR A 74 4.76 3.46 -2.25
N PRO A 75 5.78 2.60 -2.42
CA PRO A 75 6.69 2.62 -3.58
C PRO A 75 6.07 1.96 -4.84
N SER A 76 4.79 2.19 -5.10
CA SER A 76 4.09 1.78 -6.32
C SER A 76 2.85 2.64 -6.54
N ILE A 77 2.41 2.77 -7.79
CA ILE A 77 1.20 3.51 -8.16
C ILE A 77 0.20 2.54 -8.77
N SER A 78 -1.07 2.66 -8.36
CA SER A 78 -2.20 1.97 -8.97
C SER A 78 -3.30 2.98 -9.28
N ALA A 79 -3.93 2.84 -10.45
CA ALA A 79 -5.05 3.67 -10.87
C ALA A 79 -6.21 2.76 -11.25
N VAL A 80 -7.38 3.03 -10.66
CA VAL A 80 -8.62 2.33 -10.98
C VAL A 80 -9.48 3.29 -11.77
N PHE A 81 -9.88 2.86 -12.96
CA PHE A 81 -10.83 3.59 -13.79
C PHE A 81 -12.23 3.02 -13.54
N PRO A 82 -13.26 3.86 -13.37
CA PRO A 82 -14.62 3.37 -13.35
C PRO A 82 -14.93 2.70 -14.69
N GLU A 83 -15.64 1.58 -14.65
CA GLU A 83 -16.26 1.02 -15.85
C GLU A 83 -17.22 2.08 -16.45
N PRO A 84 -17.26 2.21 -17.78
CA PRO A 84 -18.10 3.19 -18.47
C PRO A 84 -19.60 2.95 -18.25
#